data_AF-A0A316TQX8-F1
#
_entry.id   AF-A0A316TQX8-F1
#
_cell.length_a   1.000
_cell.length_b   1.000
_cell.length_c   1.000
_cell.angle_alpha   90.00
_cell.angle_beta   90.00
_cell.angle_gamma   90.00
#
_symmetry.space_group_name_H-M   'P 1'
#
loop_
_entity.id
_entity.type
_entity.pdbx_description
1 polymer ?
#
loop_
_entity_poly.entity_id
_entity_poly.type
_entity_poly.pdbx_seq_one_letter_code
_entity_poly.pdbx_strand_id
1 'polypeptide(L)'
;MRRAVLAVAAVLLLLLAGCDGGSSDDPEADPSTSAEAATTSADPGPVVECPRDTQEIDPALPDAVPAGATSVRLCDGGAGKVAPPGEALTTDVASVVDAVNAQPLARGGCADLRVPEFQLAFGYPDGARFVVAGRFSGCAELLVGSERRAKARPPLRTFVESLRTQLLDGTPPGPGVTAEELDCSQPAPAVAVFPPTDLAVAALCFGVVDRPADAVRVPIEDEELTTLVRSMQADTSSSQGSLDCAVFARKEYWIVGATAWGDPVTAQRGCFGLVVEGYEEWVPRGAALRIVRRLVAGAR
;
A
#
# COMPACT_ATOMS: atom_id res chain seq x y z
N MET A 1 39.75 -1.67 39.68
CA MET A 1 40.19 -2.98 39.18
C MET A 1 39.73 -3.09 37.72
N ARG A 2 40.63 -2.82 36.75
CA ARG A 2 41.14 -3.78 35.72
C ARG A 2 40.00 -4.54 35.00
N ARG A 3 39.51 -4.00 33.87
CA ARG A 3 39.83 -4.31 32.45
C ARG A 3 39.27 -5.66 31.95
N ALA A 4 38.41 -5.62 30.93
CA ALA A 4 38.55 -6.48 29.75
C ALA A 4 37.93 -5.80 28.52
N VAL A 5 38.81 -5.33 27.63
CA VAL A 5 38.57 -4.99 26.23
C VAL A 5 38.78 -6.27 25.44
N LEU A 6 37.92 -6.61 24.49
CA LEU A 6 38.26 -7.58 23.44
C LEU A 6 37.75 -7.06 22.09
N ALA A 7 38.70 -7.03 21.16
CA ALA A 7 38.65 -6.47 19.83
C ALA A 7 38.67 -7.58 18.77
N VAL A 8 38.00 -7.31 17.65
CA VAL A 8 38.41 -7.55 16.24
C VAL A 8 39.03 -8.89 15.83
N ALA A 9 38.39 -9.57 14.86
CA ALA A 9 38.97 -10.16 13.62
C ALA A 9 37.81 -10.76 12.79
N ALA A 10 37.51 -10.42 11.54
CA ALA A 10 38.27 -10.40 10.28
C ALA A 10 38.48 -11.79 9.63
N VAL A 11 37.86 -11.95 8.44
CA VAL A 11 38.43 -12.54 7.20
C VAL A 11 38.32 -14.07 6.95
N LEU A 12 37.68 -14.37 5.78
CA LEU A 12 37.80 -15.45 4.78
C LEU A 12 38.18 -16.89 5.19
N LEU A 13 37.48 -17.88 4.62
CA LEU A 13 38.07 -18.84 3.67
C LEU A 13 37.03 -19.75 2.98
N LEU A 14 37.16 -19.84 1.66
CA LEU A 14 36.55 -20.85 0.78
C LEU A 14 36.88 -22.27 1.24
N LEU A 15 35.91 -23.18 1.14
CA LEU A 15 36.17 -24.60 0.86
C LEU A 15 35.29 -25.05 -0.30
N LEU A 16 35.90 -25.01 -1.49
CA LEU A 16 35.56 -25.85 -2.63
C LEU A 16 35.98 -27.29 -2.29
N ALA A 17 35.04 -28.22 -2.37
CA ALA A 17 35.35 -29.65 -2.50
C ALA A 17 34.47 -30.20 -3.63
N GLY A 18 35.13 -30.53 -4.74
CA GLY A 18 34.51 -31.22 -5.86
C GLY A 18 34.33 -32.71 -5.60
N CYS A 19 33.46 -33.31 -6.39
CA CYS A 19 33.60 -34.69 -6.82
C CYS A 19 33.28 -34.78 -8.31
N ASP A 20 34.03 -35.69 -8.90
CA ASP A 20 34.39 -35.89 -10.29
C ASP A 20 33.55 -37.03 -10.91
N GLY A 21 33.49 -37.07 -12.24
CA GLY A 21 33.27 -38.30 -13.00
C GLY A 21 31.87 -38.55 -13.57
N GLY A 22 31.74 -38.47 -14.89
CA GLY A 22 30.60 -39.04 -15.62
C GLY A 22 30.56 -38.73 -17.11
N SER A 23 31.37 -39.47 -17.88
CA SER A 23 31.32 -39.83 -19.31
C SER A 23 30.38 -39.10 -20.30
N SER A 24 31.02 -38.68 -21.39
CA SER A 24 30.67 -38.95 -22.80
C SER A 24 29.20 -38.96 -23.20
N ASP A 25 28.79 -37.95 -23.96
CA ASP A 25 28.49 -38.08 -25.39
C ASP A 25 28.28 -36.68 -25.97
N ASP A 26 29.01 -36.34 -27.03
CA ASP A 26 28.82 -35.14 -27.86
C ASP A 26 27.58 -35.33 -28.75
N PRO A 27 26.53 -34.49 -28.63
CA PRO A 27 25.61 -34.25 -29.72
C PRO A 27 25.96 -32.91 -30.39
N GLU A 28 26.05 -32.96 -31.71
CA GLU A 28 26.00 -31.87 -32.69
C GLU A 28 25.60 -30.49 -32.14
N ALA A 29 26.52 -29.54 -32.32
CA ALA A 29 26.28 -28.12 -32.15
C ALA A 29 25.24 -27.63 -33.17
N ASP A 30 23.96 -27.66 -32.78
CA ASP A 30 22.93 -26.85 -33.40
C ASP A 30 23.28 -25.37 -33.23
N PRO A 31 23.22 -24.53 -34.28
CA PRO A 31 23.41 -23.10 -34.15
C PRO A 31 22.26 -22.55 -33.31
N SER A 32 22.54 -22.34 -32.03
CA SER A 32 21.67 -21.67 -31.06
C SER A 32 21.39 -20.26 -31.58
N THR A 33 20.32 -20.16 -32.37
CA THR A 33 19.73 -18.89 -32.79
C THR A 33 19.15 -18.30 -31.52
N SER A 34 19.98 -17.54 -30.81
CA SER A 34 19.55 -16.65 -29.75
C SER A 34 18.65 -15.62 -30.41
N ALA A 35 17.36 -15.96 -30.53
CA ALA A 35 16.33 -14.99 -30.80
C ALA A 35 16.31 -14.09 -29.58
N GLU A 36 17.07 -13.00 -29.66
CA GLU A 36 16.90 -11.81 -28.85
C GLU A 36 15.42 -11.44 -28.98
N ALA A 37 14.62 -11.90 -28.03
CA ALA A 37 13.25 -11.49 -27.89
C ALA A 37 13.32 -10.02 -27.54
N ALA A 38 13.33 -9.18 -28.58
CA ALA A 38 13.26 -7.75 -28.48
C ALA A 38 12.02 -7.46 -27.64
N THR A 39 12.26 -7.21 -26.35
CA THR A 39 11.24 -6.79 -25.40
C THR A 39 10.92 -5.39 -25.85
N THR A 40 10.02 -5.30 -26.82
CA THR A 40 9.52 -4.03 -27.32
C THR A 40 8.79 -3.47 -26.12
N SER A 41 9.43 -2.53 -25.44
CA SER A 41 8.82 -1.77 -24.35
C SER A 41 7.59 -1.11 -24.94
N ALA A 42 6.45 -1.78 -24.83
CA ALA A 42 5.20 -1.25 -25.30
C ALA A 42 4.97 0.04 -24.54
N ASP A 43 4.76 1.13 -25.27
CA ASP A 43 4.42 2.43 -24.71
C ASP A 43 3.26 2.22 -23.74
N PRO A 44 3.40 2.56 -22.44
CA PRO A 44 2.31 2.43 -21.49
C PRO A 44 1.14 3.25 -22.05
N GLY A 45 0.07 2.56 -22.44
CA GLY A 45 -1.09 3.20 -23.06
C GLY A 45 -1.66 4.33 -22.18
N PRO A 46 -2.65 5.08 -22.69
CA PRO A 46 -3.18 6.24 -21.96
C PRO A 46 -3.60 5.87 -20.53
N VAL A 47 -3.15 6.67 -19.57
CA VAL A 47 -3.54 6.54 -18.17
C VAL A 47 -4.95 7.06 -18.01
N VAL A 48 -5.84 6.22 -17.47
CA VAL A 48 -7.25 6.57 -17.25
C VAL A 48 -7.41 7.58 -16.11
N GLU A 49 -8.26 8.59 -16.34
CA GLU A 49 -8.63 9.57 -15.32
C GLU A 49 -9.74 9.02 -14.41
N CYS A 50 -9.73 9.47 -13.15
CA CYS A 50 -10.79 9.13 -12.22
C CYS A 50 -12.12 9.76 -12.63
N PRO A 51 -13.22 8.97 -12.65
CA PRO A 51 -14.55 9.53 -12.84
C PRO A 51 -14.88 10.53 -11.72
N ARG A 52 -15.60 11.60 -12.07
CA ARG A 52 -16.10 12.58 -11.09
C ARG A 52 -17.40 12.13 -10.43
N ASP A 53 -18.17 11.32 -11.14
CA ASP A 53 -19.47 10.86 -10.71
C ASP A 53 -19.37 9.56 -9.91
N THR A 54 -20.33 9.35 -9.03
CA THR A 54 -20.48 8.07 -8.34
C THR A 54 -21.01 7.02 -9.33
N GLN A 55 -20.35 5.88 -9.42
CA GLN A 55 -20.79 4.78 -10.26
C GLN A 55 -22.08 4.13 -9.71
N GLU A 56 -23.06 3.98 -10.59
CA GLU A 56 -24.26 3.17 -10.36
C GLU A 56 -24.28 1.96 -11.31
N ILE A 57 -25.24 1.06 -11.12
CA ILE A 57 -25.44 -0.07 -12.04
C ILE A 57 -26.01 0.47 -13.35
N ASP A 58 -25.36 0.12 -14.45
CA ASP A 58 -25.82 0.45 -15.80
C ASP A 58 -26.20 -0.82 -16.56
N PRO A 59 -27.50 -1.06 -16.78
CA PRO A 59 -27.99 -2.22 -17.54
C PRO A 59 -27.47 -2.31 -18.97
N ALA A 60 -26.94 -1.22 -19.54
CA ALA A 60 -26.37 -1.21 -20.89
C ALA A 60 -24.92 -1.74 -20.94
N LEU A 61 -24.24 -1.86 -19.79
CA LEU A 61 -22.87 -2.33 -19.69
C LEU A 61 -22.78 -3.84 -19.45
N PRO A 62 -21.68 -4.51 -19.85
CA PRO A 62 -21.46 -5.91 -19.51
C PRO A 62 -21.37 -6.13 -17.99
N ASP A 63 -21.67 -7.33 -17.54
CA ASP A 63 -21.63 -7.74 -16.12
C ASP A 63 -20.22 -8.08 -15.59
N ALA A 64 -19.21 -7.90 -16.44
CA ALA A 64 -17.81 -8.21 -16.20
C ALA A 64 -16.95 -7.10 -16.79
N VAL A 65 -15.76 -6.90 -16.20
CA VAL A 65 -14.76 -5.98 -16.76
C VAL A 65 -14.22 -6.59 -18.06
N PRO A 66 -14.33 -5.90 -19.21
CA PRO A 66 -13.80 -6.40 -20.47
C PRO A 66 -12.28 -6.62 -20.40
N ALA A 67 -11.79 -7.68 -21.04
CA ALA A 67 -10.35 -7.91 -21.18
C ALA A 67 -9.69 -6.81 -22.05
N GLY A 68 -8.36 -6.67 -21.92
CA GLY A 68 -7.57 -5.74 -22.75
C GLY A 68 -7.40 -4.33 -22.18
N ALA A 69 -7.76 -4.11 -20.92
CA ALA A 69 -7.38 -2.88 -20.22
C ALA A 69 -5.85 -2.78 -20.11
N THR A 70 -5.31 -1.60 -20.34
CA THR A 70 -3.87 -1.29 -20.28
C THR A 70 -3.47 -0.49 -19.05
N SER A 71 -4.44 0.11 -18.36
CA SER A 71 -4.20 0.81 -17.10
C SER A 71 -5.37 0.63 -16.13
N VAL A 72 -5.08 0.69 -14.84
CA VAL A 72 -6.08 0.75 -13.77
C VAL A 72 -5.70 1.85 -12.79
N ARG A 73 -6.67 2.70 -12.45
CA ARG A 73 -6.51 3.73 -11.43
C ARG A 73 -7.48 3.48 -10.28
N LEU A 74 -6.94 3.44 -9.06
CA LEU A 74 -7.76 3.53 -7.86
C LEU A 74 -8.17 4.98 -7.67
N CYS A 75 -9.45 5.18 -7.39
CA CYS A 75 -10.10 6.48 -7.29
C CYS A 75 -10.95 6.54 -6.01
N ASP A 76 -11.19 7.75 -5.50
CA ASP A 76 -12.09 7.94 -4.37
C ASP A 76 -13.52 7.58 -4.78
N GLY A 77 -14.18 6.77 -3.95
CA GLY A 77 -15.59 6.45 -4.12
C GLY A 77 -16.52 7.60 -3.70
N GLY A 78 -16.00 8.59 -2.95
CA GLY A 78 -16.72 9.73 -2.39
C GLY A 78 -16.96 9.62 -0.88
N ALA A 79 -16.56 8.52 -0.26
CA ALA A 79 -16.68 8.30 1.19
C ALA A 79 -15.43 8.73 1.97
N GLY A 80 -14.32 9.09 1.30
CA GLY A 80 -13.05 9.46 1.95
C GLY A 80 -12.43 8.31 2.75
N LYS A 81 -12.74 7.05 2.38
CA LYS A 81 -12.29 5.85 3.08
C LYS A 81 -11.05 5.22 2.48
N VAL A 82 -10.70 5.59 1.26
CA VAL A 82 -9.51 5.14 0.56
C VAL A 82 -8.77 6.39 0.10
N ALA A 83 -7.45 6.42 0.34
CA ALA A 83 -6.57 7.44 -0.20
C ALA A 83 -6.03 6.91 -1.54
N PRO A 84 -6.51 7.42 -2.68
CA PRO A 84 -6.08 6.91 -3.97
C PRO A 84 -4.60 7.27 -4.21
N PRO A 85 -3.80 6.34 -4.73
CA PRO A 85 -2.41 6.61 -5.07
C PRO A 85 -2.35 7.56 -6.28
N GLY A 86 -1.27 8.34 -6.36
CA GLY A 86 -1.01 9.21 -7.50
C GLY A 86 -0.87 8.41 -8.80
N GLU A 87 -0.16 7.30 -8.72
CA GLU A 87 0.18 6.42 -9.84
C GLU A 87 -0.96 5.47 -10.24
N ALA A 88 -1.03 5.18 -11.54
CA ALA A 88 -1.88 4.13 -12.08
C ALA A 88 -1.09 2.83 -12.21
N LEU A 89 -1.79 1.71 -12.05
CA LEU A 89 -1.26 0.39 -12.40
C LEU A 89 -1.29 0.25 -13.92
N THR A 90 -0.13 0.05 -14.54
CA THR A 90 0.05 -0.18 -15.98
C THR A 90 0.65 -1.55 -16.28
N THR A 91 1.23 -2.22 -15.28
CA THR A 91 1.67 -3.61 -15.36
C THR A 91 0.64 -4.52 -14.69
N ASP A 92 0.59 -5.80 -15.10
CA ASP A 92 -0.26 -6.81 -14.45
C ASP A 92 -1.76 -6.44 -14.31
N VAL A 93 -2.27 -5.58 -15.21
CA VAL A 93 -3.67 -5.13 -15.20
C VAL A 93 -4.65 -6.31 -15.32
N ALA A 94 -4.27 -7.36 -16.05
CA ALA A 94 -5.06 -8.56 -16.22
C ALA A 94 -5.38 -9.25 -14.88
N SER A 95 -4.44 -9.28 -13.92
CA SER A 95 -4.68 -9.89 -12.61
C SER A 95 -5.76 -9.16 -11.82
N VAL A 96 -5.85 -7.84 -11.94
CA VAL A 96 -6.92 -7.04 -11.32
C VAL A 96 -8.27 -7.31 -11.99
N VAL A 97 -8.30 -7.37 -13.32
CA VAL A 97 -9.51 -7.74 -14.10
C VAL A 97 -10.01 -9.12 -13.66
N ASP A 98 -9.13 -10.11 -13.60
CA ASP A 98 -9.44 -11.46 -13.18
C ASP A 98 -9.94 -11.50 -11.74
N ALA A 99 -9.30 -10.75 -10.83
CA ALA A 99 -9.74 -10.65 -9.45
C ALA A 99 -11.16 -10.08 -9.33
N VAL A 100 -11.51 -9.04 -10.10
CA VAL A 100 -12.88 -8.50 -10.15
C VAL A 100 -13.86 -9.54 -10.68
N ASN A 101 -13.55 -10.14 -11.84
CA ASN A 101 -14.46 -11.04 -12.55
C ASN A 101 -14.64 -12.39 -11.83
N ALA A 102 -13.66 -12.82 -11.05
CA ALA A 102 -13.75 -14.01 -10.20
C ALA A 102 -14.70 -13.85 -9.00
N GLN A 103 -15.13 -12.62 -8.69
CA GLN A 103 -16.06 -12.42 -7.59
C GLN A 103 -17.47 -12.93 -7.94
N PRO A 104 -18.12 -13.70 -7.05
CA PRO A 104 -19.43 -14.28 -7.34
C PRO A 104 -20.50 -13.19 -7.39
N LEU A 105 -21.52 -13.39 -8.22
CA LEU A 105 -22.69 -12.52 -8.26
C LEU A 105 -23.38 -12.48 -6.88
N ALA A 106 -23.79 -11.29 -6.46
CA ALA A 106 -24.54 -11.07 -5.23
C ALA A 106 -26.00 -11.51 -5.44
N ARG A 107 -26.44 -12.58 -4.76
CA ARG A 107 -27.79 -13.16 -4.91
C ARG A 107 -28.91 -12.41 -4.17
N GLY A 108 -28.60 -11.24 -3.62
CA GLY A 108 -29.52 -10.34 -2.94
C GLY A 108 -28.82 -9.02 -2.69
N GLY A 109 -29.50 -7.90 -2.98
CA GLY A 109 -28.92 -6.58 -2.74
C GLY A 109 -28.81 -6.30 -1.25
N CYS A 110 -27.65 -5.86 -0.80
CA CYS A 110 -27.57 -5.15 0.47
C CYS A 110 -28.43 -3.87 0.32
N ALA A 111 -29.37 -3.63 1.23
CA ALA A 111 -30.19 -2.41 1.23
C ALA A 111 -29.39 -1.13 1.57
N ASP A 112 -28.05 -1.20 1.54
CA ASP A 112 -27.17 -0.11 1.90
C ASP A 112 -26.97 0.81 0.68
N LEU A 113 -27.70 1.92 0.66
CA LEU A 113 -27.61 2.97 -0.36
C LEU A 113 -26.38 3.89 -0.16
N ARG A 114 -25.35 3.43 0.56
CA ARG A 114 -24.13 4.21 0.77
C ARG A 114 -23.38 4.46 -0.53
N VAL A 115 -22.73 5.62 -0.56
CA VAL A 115 -21.74 5.98 -1.58
C VAL A 115 -20.62 4.93 -1.57
N PRO A 116 -20.11 4.48 -2.74
CA PRO A 116 -18.91 3.65 -2.82
C PRO A 116 -17.76 4.19 -1.99
N GLU A 117 -16.93 3.29 -1.49
CA GLU A 117 -15.74 3.64 -0.72
C GLU A 117 -14.51 3.81 -1.62
N PHE A 118 -14.51 3.14 -2.77
CA PHE A 118 -13.48 3.27 -3.80
C PHE A 118 -14.05 2.98 -5.19
N GLN A 119 -13.31 3.38 -6.22
CA GLN A 119 -13.54 2.97 -7.60
C GLN A 119 -12.23 2.50 -8.24
N LEU A 120 -12.31 1.51 -9.13
CA LEU A 120 -11.24 1.09 -10.02
C LEU A 120 -11.66 1.49 -11.44
N ALA A 121 -10.98 2.48 -12.01
CA ALA A 121 -11.16 2.89 -13.39
C ALA A 121 -10.16 2.11 -14.26
N PHE A 122 -10.65 1.37 -15.25
CA PHE A 122 -9.86 0.62 -16.23
C PHE A 122 -9.79 1.42 -17.53
N GLY A 123 -8.59 1.68 -18.03
CA GLY A 123 -8.33 2.36 -19.30
C GLY A 123 -7.99 1.37 -20.42
N TYR A 124 -8.46 1.65 -21.64
CA TYR A 124 -8.23 0.81 -22.82
C TYR A 124 -7.43 1.56 -23.90
N PRO A 125 -6.78 0.84 -24.84
CA PRO A 125 -5.97 1.46 -25.90
C PRO A 125 -6.71 2.44 -26.81
N ASP A 126 -8.02 2.24 -27.00
CA ASP A 126 -8.90 3.12 -27.78
C ASP A 126 -9.37 4.36 -27.01
N GLY A 127 -8.89 4.55 -25.78
CA GLY A 127 -9.30 5.62 -24.87
C GLY A 127 -10.63 5.36 -24.17
N ALA A 128 -11.29 4.21 -24.41
CA ALA A 128 -12.46 3.81 -23.66
C ALA A 128 -12.10 3.57 -22.18
N ARG A 129 -13.13 3.59 -21.32
CA ARG A 129 -12.99 3.32 -19.90
C ARG A 129 -14.09 2.41 -19.39
N PHE A 130 -13.77 1.61 -18.39
CA PHE A 130 -14.74 0.82 -17.63
C PHE A 130 -14.52 1.07 -16.13
N VAL A 131 -15.58 1.29 -15.36
CA VAL A 131 -15.45 1.63 -13.93
C VAL A 131 -16.12 0.57 -13.08
N VAL A 132 -15.40 0.11 -12.07
CA VAL A 132 -15.90 -0.75 -11.00
C VAL A 132 -15.92 0.04 -9.71
N ALA A 133 -16.99 -0.05 -8.93
CA ALA A 133 -17.06 0.63 -7.64
C ALA A 133 -17.27 -0.37 -6.51
N GLY A 134 -16.57 -0.19 -5.39
CA GLY A 134 -16.62 -1.11 -4.27
C GLY A 134 -17.03 -0.47 -2.96
N ARG A 135 -17.63 -1.28 -2.08
CA ARG A 135 -18.08 -0.91 -0.72
C ARG A 135 -17.51 -1.93 0.26
N PHE A 136 -17.16 -1.51 1.48
CA PHE A 136 -16.72 -2.42 2.54
C PHE A 136 -17.81 -2.67 3.60
N SER A 137 -18.89 -1.88 3.60
CA SER A 137 -20.01 -2.05 4.54
C SER A 137 -20.86 -3.29 4.25
N GLY A 138 -21.35 -3.93 5.33
CA GLY A 138 -22.40 -4.96 5.34
C GLY A 138 -22.09 -6.23 4.52
N CYS A 139 -22.27 -6.12 3.20
CA CYS A 139 -22.12 -7.21 2.23
C CYS A 139 -20.81 -7.13 1.43
N ALA A 140 -20.05 -6.04 1.58
CA ALA A 140 -18.84 -5.75 0.83
C ALA A 140 -19.03 -5.93 -0.69
N GLU A 141 -19.94 -5.17 -1.30
CA GLU A 141 -20.33 -5.33 -2.71
C GLU A 141 -19.40 -4.61 -3.69
N LEU A 142 -19.33 -5.14 -4.92
CA LEU A 142 -18.76 -4.52 -6.11
C LEU A 142 -19.85 -4.28 -7.14
N LEU A 143 -19.91 -3.08 -7.69
CA LEU A 143 -20.75 -2.71 -8.82
C LEU A 143 -19.91 -2.87 -10.08
N VAL A 144 -20.31 -3.76 -10.98
CA VAL A 144 -19.58 -4.08 -12.21
C VAL A 144 -20.56 -4.03 -13.37
N GLY A 145 -20.53 -2.91 -14.10
CA GLY A 145 -21.45 -2.63 -15.20
C GLY A 145 -22.91 -2.84 -14.83
N SER A 146 -23.54 -3.88 -15.37
CA SER A 146 -24.96 -4.20 -15.14
C SER A 146 -25.25 -5.03 -13.88
N GLU A 147 -24.23 -5.51 -13.16
CA GLU A 147 -24.41 -6.47 -12.07
C GLU A 147 -23.74 -6.08 -10.76
N ARG A 148 -24.17 -6.77 -9.68
CA ARG A 148 -23.53 -6.72 -8.36
C ARG A 148 -22.74 -7.99 -8.10
N ARG A 149 -21.51 -7.84 -7.63
CA ARG A 149 -20.66 -8.94 -7.18
C ARG A 149 -20.37 -8.81 -5.68
N ALA A 150 -20.13 -9.92 -5.02
CA ALA A 150 -19.76 -9.94 -3.61
C ALA A 150 -18.26 -9.66 -3.42
N LYS A 151 -17.84 -9.43 -2.17
CA LYS A 151 -16.43 -9.32 -1.75
C LYS A 151 -15.64 -8.24 -2.52
N ALA A 152 -15.76 -6.99 -2.11
CA ALA A 152 -15.00 -5.88 -2.67
C ALA A 152 -13.51 -5.85 -2.31
N ARG A 153 -13.12 -6.52 -1.22
CA ARG A 153 -11.74 -6.48 -0.71
C ARG A 153 -10.72 -7.20 -1.59
N PRO A 154 -10.96 -8.43 -2.09
CA PRO A 154 -9.97 -9.13 -2.90
C PRO A 154 -9.50 -8.35 -4.13
N PRO A 155 -10.36 -7.76 -4.98
CA PRO A 155 -9.85 -7.00 -6.13
C PRO A 155 -9.04 -5.76 -5.76
N LEU A 156 -9.45 -5.04 -4.70
CA LEU A 156 -8.65 -3.91 -4.22
C LEU A 156 -7.29 -4.37 -3.70
N ARG A 157 -7.23 -5.49 -2.98
CA ARG A 157 -5.96 -6.06 -2.50
C ARG A 157 -5.06 -6.41 -3.68
N THR A 158 -5.58 -7.10 -4.69
CA THR A 158 -4.82 -7.42 -5.91
C THR A 158 -4.28 -6.16 -6.57
N PHE A 159 -5.11 -5.11 -6.71
CA PHE A 159 -4.64 -3.82 -7.24
C PHE A 159 -3.48 -3.25 -6.41
N VAL A 160 -3.61 -3.19 -5.08
CA VAL A 160 -2.57 -2.64 -4.20
C VAL A 160 -1.28 -3.46 -4.27
N GLU A 161 -1.38 -4.79 -4.26
CA GLU A 161 -0.22 -5.69 -4.38
C GLU A 161 0.51 -5.53 -5.73
N SER A 162 -0.24 -5.52 -6.84
CA SER A 162 0.33 -5.31 -8.19
C SER A 162 0.93 -3.91 -8.33
N LEU A 163 0.29 -2.86 -7.78
CA LEU A 163 0.83 -1.50 -7.81
C LEU A 163 2.12 -1.41 -7.02
N ARG A 164 2.17 -1.97 -5.80
CA ARG A 164 3.41 -1.98 -5.00
C ARG A 164 4.53 -2.71 -5.73
N THR A 165 4.22 -3.81 -6.40
CA THR A 165 5.19 -4.53 -7.24
C THR A 165 5.71 -3.64 -8.38
N GLN A 166 4.83 -2.96 -9.12
CA GLN A 166 5.22 -2.01 -10.18
C GLN A 166 6.15 -0.91 -9.65
N LEU A 167 5.85 -0.38 -8.47
CA LEU A 167 6.62 0.72 -7.89
C LEU A 167 7.98 0.30 -7.34
N LEU A 168 8.21 -0.99 -7.04
CA LEU A 168 9.52 -1.50 -6.66
C LEU A 168 10.53 -1.47 -7.81
N ASP A 169 10.06 -1.60 -9.05
CA ASP A 169 10.88 -1.54 -10.26
C ASP A 169 11.05 -0.10 -10.79
N GLY A 170 10.27 0.84 -10.26
CA GLY A 170 10.29 2.25 -10.63
C GLY A 170 11.31 3.08 -9.86
N THR A 171 11.68 4.24 -10.41
CA THR A 171 12.42 5.26 -9.67
C THR A 171 11.42 6.31 -9.16
N PRO A 172 11.26 6.49 -7.84
CA PRO A 172 10.34 7.47 -7.30
C PRO A 172 10.76 8.90 -7.66
N PRO A 173 9.81 9.81 -7.94
CA PRO A 173 10.12 11.23 -8.17
C PRO A 173 10.57 11.96 -6.89
N GLY A 174 10.47 11.31 -5.72
CA GLY A 174 10.60 11.92 -4.41
C GLY A 174 9.23 12.28 -3.83
N PRO A 175 9.13 12.50 -2.51
CA PRO A 175 7.85 12.65 -1.82
C PRO A 175 7.06 13.90 -2.24
N GLY A 176 7.69 14.87 -2.89
CA GLY A 176 7.03 16.11 -3.36
C GLY A 176 6.53 17.04 -2.25
N VAL A 177 6.67 16.65 -0.98
CA VAL A 177 6.30 17.42 0.21
C VAL A 177 7.39 17.31 1.28
N THR A 178 7.54 18.34 2.11
CA THR A 178 8.43 18.31 3.28
C THR A 178 7.68 17.98 4.57
N ALA A 179 8.40 17.64 5.64
CA ALA A 179 7.79 17.32 6.93
C ALA A 179 7.00 18.51 7.53
N GLU A 180 7.38 19.74 7.20
CA GLU A 180 6.71 20.99 7.57
C GLU A 180 5.47 21.31 6.74
N GLU A 181 5.23 20.57 5.65
CA GLU A 181 4.05 20.76 4.81
C GLU A 181 2.95 19.74 5.13
N LEU A 182 3.30 18.64 5.82
CA LEU A 182 2.36 17.58 6.20
C LEU A 182 1.25 18.09 7.13
N ASP A 183 0.00 17.75 6.84
CA ASP A 183 -1.15 18.12 7.67
C ASP A 183 -1.50 17.01 8.66
N CYS A 184 -1.66 17.36 9.94
CA CYS A 184 -2.14 16.43 10.95
C CYS A 184 -3.58 15.96 10.72
N SER A 185 -4.35 16.71 9.91
CA SER A 185 -5.68 16.35 9.44
C SER A 185 -5.70 15.40 8.24
N GLN A 186 -4.53 14.97 7.76
CA GLN A 186 -4.41 13.99 6.69
C GLN A 186 -5.29 12.77 6.98
N PRO A 187 -6.10 12.30 6.00
CA PRO A 187 -6.98 11.18 6.21
C PRO A 187 -6.20 9.96 6.67
N ALA A 188 -6.79 9.22 7.59
CA ALA A 188 -6.43 7.83 7.82
C ALA A 188 -7.44 6.97 7.07
N PRO A 189 -7.09 6.52 5.86
CA PRO A 189 -8.00 5.71 5.10
C PRO A 189 -8.29 4.41 5.86
N ALA A 190 -9.52 3.92 5.77
CA ALA A 190 -9.88 2.61 6.29
C ALA A 190 -9.10 1.49 5.58
N VAL A 191 -8.62 1.76 4.36
CA VAL A 191 -7.70 0.90 3.62
C VAL A 191 -6.52 1.75 3.14
N ALA A 192 -5.37 1.57 3.79
CA ALA A 192 -4.12 2.18 3.34
C ALA A 192 -3.55 1.40 2.15
N VAL A 193 -3.12 2.11 1.11
CA VAL A 193 -2.43 1.54 -0.05
C VAL A 193 -0.97 1.23 0.31
N PHE A 194 -0.36 2.12 1.09
CA PHE A 194 1.00 1.98 1.59
C PHE A 194 1.01 1.93 3.11
N PRO A 195 1.74 0.99 3.73
CA PRO A 195 1.95 0.94 5.16
C PRO A 195 2.92 2.04 5.63
N PRO A 196 2.91 2.38 6.92
CA PRO A 196 3.88 3.27 7.56
C PRO A 196 5.35 2.90 7.36
N THR A 197 5.67 1.65 7.01
CA THR A 197 7.05 1.25 6.68
C THR A 197 7.57 1.86 5.37
N ASP A 198 6.68 2.41 4.55
CA ASP A 198 7.01 3.01 3.24
C ASP A 198 7.16 4.54 3.34
N LEU A 199 7.12 5.11 4.56
CA LEU A 199 7.31 6.54 4.82
C LEU A 199 8.71 7.01 4.36
N ALA A 200 8.73 8.01 3.48
CA ALA A 200 9.94 8.71 3.04
C ALA A 200 10.12 10.07 3.73
N VAL A 201 9.01 10.69 4.14
CA VAL A 201 8.97 11.92 4.93
C VAL A 201 7.85 11.81 5.96
N ALA A 202 8.02 12.34 7.16
CA ALA A 202 7.03 12.18 8.22
C ALA A 202 7.03 13.31 9.25
N ALA A 203 5.89 13.47 9.92
CA ALA A 203 5.72 14.31 11.09
C ALA A 203 4.94 13.54 12.17
N LEU A 204 5.30 13.79 13.43
CA LEU A 204 4.51 13.35 14.57
C LEU A 204 3.46 14.42 14.89
N CYS A 205 2.21 14.01 14.96
CA CYS A 205 1.10 14.85 15.39
C CYS A 205 0.72 14.48 16.81
N PHE A 206 0.51 15.47 17.67
CA PHE A 206 0.06 15.28 19.05
C PHE A 206 -1.12 16.19 19.36
N GLY A 207 -2.26 15.62 19.70
CA GLY A 207 -3.49 16.40 19.85
C GLY A 207 -4.71 15.56 20.21
N VAL A 208 -5.89 16.18 20.10
CA VAL A 208 -7.16 15.49 20.24
C VAL A 208 -7.50 14.85 18.89
N VAL A 209 -7.68 13.53 18.85
CA VAL A 209 -7.88 12.78 17.59
C VAL A 209 -9.12 13.28 16.81
N ASP A 210 -10.19 13.65 17.51
CA ASP A 210 -11.41 14.21 16.89
C ASP A 210 -11.26 15.66 16.40
N ARG A 211 -10.13 16.31 16.70
CA ARG A 211 -9.76 17.65 16.24
C ARG A 211 -8.33 17.67 15.72
N PRO A 212 -8.05 16.92 14.64
CA PRO A 212 -6.68 16.72 14.17
C PRO A 212 -6.04 18.01 13.64
N ALA A 213 -6.86 18.98 13.19
CA ALA A 213 -6.40 20.32 12.79
C ALA A 213 -5.84 21.16 13.95
N ASP A 214 -6.20 20.83 15.20
CA ASP A 214 -5.68 21.51 16.41
C ASP A 214 -4.38 20.84 16.93
N ALA A 215 -3.91 19.78 16.28
CA ALA A 215 -2.76 19.01 16.75
C ALA A 215 -1.46 19.77 16.56
N VAL A 216 -0.55 19.63 17.53
CA VAL A 216 0.82 20.13 17.39
C VAL A 216 1.59 19.15 16.53
N ARG A 217 2.14 19.65 15.42
CA ARG A 217 2.98 18.91 14.50
C ARG A 217 4.45 19.10 14.83
N VAL A 218 5.20 18.01 14.88
CA VAL A 218 6.65 18.00 15.06
C VAL A 218 7.27 17.22 13.90
N PRO A 219 8.07 17.86 13.03
CA PRO A 219 8.82 17.17 11.97
C PRO A 219 9.66 16.01 12.54
N ILE A 220 9.74 14.92 11.79
CA ILE A 220 10.63 13.80 12.09
C ILE A 220 11.82 13.90 11.14
N GLU A 221 13.02 14.04 11.70
CA GLU A 221 14.26 14.14 10.90
C GLU A 221 14.57 12.82 10.17
N ASP A 222 15.23 12.88 9.02
CA ASP A 222 15.49 11.71 8.15
C ASP A 222 16.19 10.53 8.86
N GLU A 223 17.19 10.81 9.70
CA GLU A 223 17.91 9.79 10.49
C GLU A 223 17.00 9.13 11.54
N GLU A 224 16.10 9.93 12.13
CA GLU A 224 15.13 9.45 13.09
C GLU A 224 14.05 8.62 12.39
N LEU A 225 13.53 9.09 11.26
CA LEU A 225 12.55 8.37 10.44
C LEU A 225 13.11 7.01 10.02
N THR A 226 14.35 6.95 9.55
CA THR A 226 15.04 5.69 9.23
C THR A 226 15.06 4.73 10.42
N THR A 227 15.28 5.26 11.63
CA THR A 227 15.25 4.46 12.88
C THR A 227 13.84 3.99 13.23
N LEU A 228 12.84 4.84 13.04
CA LEU A 228 11.43 4.51 13.29
C LEU A 228 10.93 3.44 12.32
N VAL A 229 11.15 3.61 11.02
CA VAL A 229 10.76 2.64 9.98
C VAL A 229 11.40 1.27 10.24
N ARG A 230 12.70 1.23 10.55
CA ARG A 230 13.38 -0.03 10.92
C ARG A 230 12.75 -0.69 12.15
N SER A 231 12.35 0.09 13.14
CA SER A 231 11.65 -0.43 14.32
C SER A 231 10.22 -0.88 13.98
N MET A 232 9.51 -0.21 13.07
CA MET A 232 8.21 -0.69 12.58
C MET A 232 8.34 -2.04 11.88
N GLN A 233 9.39 -2.26 11.10
CA GLN A 233 9.64 -3.56 10.46
C GLN A 233 10.01 -4.66 11.46
N ALA A 234 10.74 -4.33 12.54
CA ALA A 234 11.29 -5.32 13.47
C ALA A 234 10.44 -5.57 14.73
N ASP A 235 9.69 -4.57 15.19
CA ASP A 235 8.99 -4.53 16.49
C ASP A 235 7.45 -4.45 16.34
N THR A 236 6.92 -4.97 15.23
CA THR A 236 5.47 -5.05 14.98
C THR A 236 4.91 -6.38 15.43
N SER A 237 3.70 -6.37 15.98
CA SER A 237 3.00 -7.56 16.45
C SER A 237 1.52 -7.48 16.10
N SER A 238 0.92 -8.63 15.77
CA SER A 238 -0.52 -8.72 15.53
C SER A 238 -1.32 -8.53 16.81
N SER A 239 -2.33 -7.66 16.77
CA SER A 239 -3.34 -7.46 17.82
C SER A 239 -4.63 -8.25 17.55
N GLN A 240 -4.66 -9.11 16.51
CA GLN A 240 -5.85 -9.87 16.12
C GLN A 240 -6.39 -10.71 17.28
N GLY A 241 -7.69 -10.56 17.57
CA GLY A 241 -8.38 -11.29 18.65
C GLY A 241 -8.28 -10.63 20.04
N SER A 242 -7.68 -9.44 20.14
CA SER A 242 -7.71 -8.65 21.37
C SER A 242 -9.11 -8.08 21.59
N LEU A 243 -9.75 -8.44 22.71
CA LEU A 243 -11.14 -8.08 23.03
C LEU A 243 -11.26 -6.74 23.78
N ASP A 244 -10.15 -6.17 24.25
CA ASP A 244 -10.15 -4.95 25.06
C ASP A 244 -9.16 -3.93 24.49
N CYS A 245 -9.70 -2.92 23.81
CA CYS A 245 -9.00 -1.67 23.55
C CYS A 245 -9.41 -0.70 24.65
N ALA A 246 -8.50 -0.41 25.58
CA ALA A 246 -8.77 0.53 26.66
C ALA A 246 -9.14 1.90 26.07
N VAL A 247 -10.01 2.63 26.77
CA VAL A 247 -10.46 3.97 26.38
C VAL A 247 -9.25 4.85 26.06
N PHE A 248 -9.16 5.29 24.81
CA PHE A 248 -8.12 6.17 24.30
C PHE A 248 -7.99 7.44 25.15
N ALA A 249 -6.75 7.90 25.34
CA ALA A 249 -6.52 9.14 26.07
C ALA A 249 -7.07 10.31 25.25
N ARG A 250 -7.57 11.37 25.91
CA ARG A 250 -8.09 12.55 25.19
C ARG A 250 -7.05 13.21 24.28
N LYS A 251 -5.76 13.07 24.59
CA LYS A 251 -4.65 13.50 23.74
C LYS A 251 -3.79 12.30 23.40
N GLU A 252 -3.57 12.09 22.11
CA GLU A 252 -2.77 10.99 21.58
C GLU A 252 -1.77 11.51 20.55
N TYR A 253 -0.87 10.63 20.12
CA TYR A 253 -0.01 10.90 18.97
C TYR A 253 -0.32 9.92 17.84
N TRP A 254 -0.11 10.39 16.62
CA TRP A 254 -0.10 9.61 15.38
C TRP A 254 1.03 10.11 14.49
N ILE A 255 1.38 9.34 13.47
CA ILE A 255 2.38 9.74 12.48
C ILE A 255 1.66 9.96 11.16
N VAL A 256 1.90 11.10 10.54
CA VAL A 256 1.50 11.39 9.15
C VAL A 256 2.76 11.51 8.31
N GLY A 257 2.64 11.25 7.02
CA GLY A 257 3.74 11.39 6.09
C GLY A 257 3.36 11.03 4.67
N ALA A 258 4.38 10.92 3.83
CA ALA A 258 4.23 10.53 2.45
C ALA A 258 5.27 9.47 2.06
N THR A 259 4.92 8.63 1.08
CA THR A 259 5.86 7.70 0.46
C THR A 259 6.86 8.45 -0.42
N ALA A 260 7.87 7.74 -0.94
CA ALA A 260 8.77 8.30 -1.95
C ALA A 260 8.06 8.70 -3.26
N TRP A 261 6.82 8.22 -3.48
CA TRP A 261 5.96 8.56 -4.62
C TRP A 261 4.99 9.72 -4.30
N GLY A 262 5.04 10.26 -3.08
CA GLY A 262 4.17 11.36 -2.64
C GLY A 262 2.79 10.90 -2.14
N ASP A 263 2.56 9.60 -2.00
CA ASP A 263 1.28 9.08 -1.52
C ASP A 263 1.14 9.27 0.00
N PRO A 264 -0.01 9.74 0.50
CA PRO A 264 -0.21 9.98 1.92
C PRO A 264 -0.26 8.68 2.72
N VAL A 265 0.47 8.66 3.83
CA VAL A 265 0.52 7.55 4.79
C VAL A 265 0.24 8.06 6.19
N THR A 266 -0.67 7.40 6.90
CA THR A 266 -1.05 7.76 8.28
C THR A 266 -0.98 6.53 9.17
N ALA A 267 -0.10 6.55 10.18
CA ALA A 267 -0.02 5.52 11.22
C ALA A 267 -0.83 5.97 12.44
N GLN A 268 -2.08 5.53 12.52
CA GLN A 268 -2.98 5.85 13.62
C GLN A 268 -2.73 4.97 14.85
N ARG A 269 -3.20 5.44 16.00
CA ARG A 269 -3.22 4.66 17.22
C ARG A 269 -4.15 3.45 17.09
N GLY A 270 -3.59 2.25 17.22
CA GLY A 270 -4.30 1.01 17.49
C GLY A 270 -4.48 0.79 19.00
N CYS A 271 -4.77 -0.43 19.42
CA CYS A 271 -5.10 -0.70 20.82
C CYS A 271 -3.87 -0.69 21.75
N PHE A 272 -2.71 -1.08 21.23
CA PHE A 272 -1.44 -1.17 21.96
C PHE A 272 -0.36 -0.25 21.37
N GLY A 273 -0.41 0.03 20.07
CA GLY A 273 0.62 0.74 19.33
C GLY A 273 0.08 1.68 18.25
N LEU A 274 0.91 1.97 17.26
CA LEU A 274 0.41 2.53 15.99
C LEU A 274 0.15 1.39 15.01
N VAL A 275 -0.97 1.43 14.28
CA VAL A 275 -1.29 0.47 13.24
C VAL A 275 -0.31 0.63 12.08
N VAL A 276 0.33 -0.47 11.69
CA VAL A 276 1.21 -0.56 10.52
C VAL A 276 0.45 -1.15 9.34
N GLU A 277 -0.20 -2.30 9.51
CA GLU A 277 -0.96 -2.93 8.44
C GLU A 277 -2.08 -3.82 9.01
N GLY A 278 -3.34 -3.52 8.67
CA GLY A 278 -4.48 -4.30 9.17
C GLY A 278 -4.58 -4.33 10.70
N TYR A 279 -4.24 -5.48 11.31
CA TYR A 279 -4.20 -5.67 12.78
C TYR A 279 -2.77 -5.68 13.33
N GLU A 280 -1.77 -5.39 12.50
CA GLU A 280 -0.39 -5.31 12.92
C GLU A 280 -0.12 -3.95 13.55
N GLU A 281 0.33 -3.97 14.79
CA GLU A 281 0.61 -2.76 15.58
C GLU A 281 2.07 -2.70 16.00
N TRP A 282 2.66 -1.52 15.83
CA TRP A 282 4.01 -1.20 16.24
C TRP A 282 4.02 -0.55 17.62
N VAL A 283 4.78 -1.15 18.53
CA VAL A 283 5.06 -0.59 19.86
C VAL A 283 6.55 -0.22 19.91
N PRO A 284 6.90 1.08 19.89
CA PRO A 284 8.29 1.48 19.79
C PRO A 284 9.11 0.99 20.98
N ARG A 285 10.32 0.51 20.72
CA ARG A 285 11.30 0.06 21.72
C ARG A 285 12.64 0.76 21.53
N GLY A 286 13.53 0.63 22.52
CA GLY A 286 14.92 1.07 22.41
C GLY A 286 15.09 2.52 21.92
N ALA A 287 15.77 2.68 20.78
CA ALA A 287 16.02 3.98 20.17
C ALA A 287 14.73 4.65 19.65
N ALA A 288 13.85 3.89 19.00
CA ALA A 288 12.59 4.41 18.49
C ALA A 288 11.69 4.96 19.61
N LEU A 289 11.64 4.28 20.77
CA LEU A 289 10.90 4.78 21.93
C LEU A 289 11.45 6.11 22.45
N ARG A 290 12.78 6.30 22.43
CA ARG A 290 13.39 7.57 22.84
C ARG A 290 13.04 8.71 21.88
N ILE A 291 13.06 8.44 20.57
CA ILE A 291 12.65 9.39 19.53
C ILE A 291 11.19 9.81 19.74
N VAL A 292 10.26 8.85 19.81
CA VAL A 292 8.83 9.15 19.99
C VAL A 292 8.57 9.95 21.27
N ARG A 293 9.21 9.57 22.40
CA ARG A 293 9.07 10.33 23.66
C ARG A 293 9.60 11.75 23.55
N ARG A 294 10.73 11.96 22.87
CA ARG A 294 11.30 13.29 22.63
C ARG A 294 10.36 14.16 21.80
N LEU A 295 9.84 13.62 20.69
CA LEU A 295 8.88 14.31 19.81
C LEU A 295 7.59 14.67 20.56
N VAL A 296 7.00 13.72 21.29
CA VAL A 296 5.79 13.97 22.10
C VAL A 296 6.05 14.99 23.21
N ALA A 297 7.23 14.98 23.84
CA ALA A 297 7.58 15.98 24.84
C ALA A 297 7.73 17.38 24.24
N GLY A 298 8.29 17.49 23.03
CA GLY A 298 8.38 18.76 22.30
C GLY A 298 7.02 19.31 21.82
N ALA A 299 6.03 18.43 21.67
CA ALA A 299 4.67 18.79 21.23
C ALA A 299 3.71 19.18 22.37
N ARG A 300 4.12 19.00 23.64
CA ARG A 300 3.29 19.25 24.84
C ARG A 300 3.48 20.67 25.38
#